data_AF-A0A962UK79-F1
#
_entry.id   AF-A0A962UK79-F1
#
_cell.length_a   1.000
_cell.length_b   1.000
_cell.length_c   1.000
_cell.angle_alpha   90.00
_cell.angle_beta   90.00
_cell.angle_gamma   90.00
#
_symmetry.space_group_name_H-M   'P 1'
#
loop_
_entity.id
_entity.type
_entity.pdbx_description
1 polymer ?
#
loop_
_entity_poly.entity_id
_entity_poly.type
_entity_poly.pdbx_seq_one_letter_code
_entity_poly.pdbx_strand_id
1 'polypeptide(L)'
;MFKNLKIGTQIALGFGSVIVLFTVVSAIAFLGLNNTYQGFVDYRGLALDNHFSSQIEANLLSIQLNAKEFLVSSKDQDVQEYKRHLEQIHGFLEQAKRLVQQPERAALVQKVDQEMARYQTAFTEVVQLVHRRQQILSGQLEPNGLAMRKAITEIIQSAYADQDLEATYYTSRAQEQLLLGRLYVLKYLNSHHHEDLDRALLEMEANVNKTKQEMDAALQNPQRRALFAQFDQAHTTYVAIMKDLFQVTEQCNSLIENVL
;
A
#
# COMPACT_ATOMS: atom_id res chain seq x y z
N MET A 1 73.21 -13.40 46.38
CA MET A 1 74.43 -12.80 45.79
C MET A 1 74.50 -11.28 46.06
N PHE A 2 74.16 -10.81 47.26
CA PHE A 2 74.13 -9.37 47.60
C PHE A 2 74.57 -9.10 49.06
N LYS A 3 75.76 -9.56 49.44
CA LYS A 3 76.36 -9.19 50.73
C LYS A 3 77.54 -8.26 50.45
N ASN A 4 77.48 -7.04 51.01
CA ASN A 4 78.44 -5.92 50.95
C ASN A 4 78.11 -4.72 50.01
N LEU A 5 76.83 -4.41 49.80
CA LEU A 5 76.44 -3.15 49.14
C LEU A 5 76.38 -1.98 50.14
N LYS A 6 76.93 -0.81 49.76
CA LYS A 6 76.84 0.43 50.55
C LYS A 6 75.36 0.82 50.75
N ILE A 7 75.02 1.40 51.89
CA ILE A 7 73.64 1.79 52.27
C ILE A 7 72.95 2.59 51.16
N GLY A 8 73.67 3.54 50.52
CA GLY A 8 73.14 4.32 49.40
C GLY A 8 72.72 3.49 48.18
N THR A 9 73.41 2.39 47.89
CA THR A 9 73.07 1.49 46.77
C THR A 9 71.88 0.59 47.09
N GLN A 10 71.72 0.19 48.35
CA GLN A 10 70.53 -0.55 48.80
C GLN A 10 69.27 0.33 48.74
N ILE A 11 69.38 1.60 49.16
CA ILE A 11 68.31 2.59 49.03
C ILE A 11 67.99 2.84 47.55
N ALA A 12 69.00 3.04 46.70
CA ALA A 12 68.79 3.27 45.27
C ALA A 12 68.15 2.06 44.55
N LEU A 13 68.51 0.82 44.91
CA LEU A 13 67.87 -0.39 44.39
C LEU A 13 66.41 -0.53 44.83
N GLY A 14 66.12 -0.23 46.11
CA GLY A 14 64.76 -0.22 46.63
C GLY A 14 63.90 0.87 45.98
N PHE A 15 64.44 2.07 45.80
CA PHE A 15 63.73 3.17 45.13
C PHE A 15 63.57 2.91 43.63
N GLY A 16 64.60 2.36 42.98
CA GLY A 16 64.56 2.00 41.57
C GLY A 16 63.55 0.90 41.26
N SER A 17 63.44 -0.12 42.10
CA SER A 17 62.44 -1.18 41.93
C SER A 17 61.01 -0.65 42.07
N VAL A 18 60.77 0.28 43.01
CA VAL A 18 59.49 0.98 43.16
C VAL A 18 59.17 1.82 41.92
N ILE A 19 60.13 2.56 41.37
CA ILE A 19 59.94 3.35 40.13
C ILE A 19 59.61 2.45 38.94
N VAL A 20 60.30 1.32 38.78
CA VAL A 20 60.01 0.34 37.71
C VAL A 20 58.61 -0.22 37.86
N LEU A 21 58.21 -0.59 39.09
CA LEU A 21 56.86 -1.07 39.37
C LEU A 21 55.80 -0.01 39.02
N PHE A 22 56.02 1.24 39.41
CA PHE A 22 55.12 2.36 39.06
C PHE A 22 55.00 2.56 37.56
N THR A 23 56.10 2.42 36.82
CA THR A 23 56.11 2.57 35.36
C THR A 23 55.28 1.48 34.69
N VAL A 24 55.43 0.22 35.14
CA VAL A 24 54.66 -0.91 34.64
C VAL A 24 53.17 -0.75 34.94
N VAL A 25 52.82 -0.38 36.18
CA VAL A 25 51.41 -0.11 36.56
C VAL A 25 50.83 1.02 35.74
N SER A 26 51.58 2.10 35.50
CA SER A 26 51.13 3.24 34.69
C SER A 26 50.93 2.85 33.23
N ALA A 27 51.81 2.04 32.65
CA ALA A 27 51.66 1.54 31.28
C ALA A 27 50.44 0.62 31.13
N ILE A 28 50.23 -0.31 32.08
CA ILE A 28 49.04 -1.19 32.11
C ILE A 28 47.77 -0.36 32.28
N ALA A 29 47.77 0.61 33.19
CA ALA A 29 46.64 1.51 33.41
C ALA A 29 46.31 2.31 32.15
N PHE A 30 47.33 2.83 31.45
CA PHE A 30 47.15 3.57 30.19
C PHE A 30 46.54 2.69 29.09
N LEU A 31 47.07 1.47 28.89
CA LEU A 31 46.53 0.53 27.90
C LEU A 31 45.09 0.11 28.25
N GLY A 32 44.82 -0.14 29.53
CA GLY A 32 43.47 -0.45 30.02
C GLY A 32 42.48 0.70 29.77
N LEU A 33 42.86 1.93 30.14
CA LEU A 33 42.06 3.14 29.90
C LEU A 33 41.78 3.38 28.42
N ASN A 34 42.76 3.15 27.54
CA ASN A 34 42.58 3.35 26.10
C ASN A 34 41.63 2.30 25.49
N ASN A 35 41.72 1.04 25.91
CA ASN A 35 40.78 -0.01 25.50
C ASN A 35 39.37 0.25 26.04
N THR A 36 39.24 0.70 27.29
CA THR A 36 37.95 1.08 27.87
C THR A 36 37.35 2.29 27.13
N TYR A 37 38.15 3.29 26.77
CA TYR A 37 37.71 4.43 25.98
C TYR A 37 37.18 4.00 24.60
N GLN A 38 37.88 3.12 23.88
CA GLN A 38 37.39 2.55 22.62
C GLN A 38 36.09 1.77 22.81
N GLY A 39 35.97 0.95 23.86
CA GLY A 39 34.73 0.25 24.19
C GLY A 39 33.54 1.18 24.44
N PHE A 40 33.75 2.34 25.07
CA PHE A 40 32.70 3.36 25.24
C PHE A 40 32.31 4.04 23.92
N VAL A 41 33.27 4.27 23.02
CA VAL A 41 33.00 4.83 21.67
C VAL A 41 32.18 3.84 20.84
N ASP A 42 32.55 2.57 20.85
CA ASP A 42 31.81 1.51 20.14
C ASP A 42 30.40 1.33 20.71
N TYR A 43 30.27 1.29 22.05
CA TYR A 43 28.97 1.22 22.71
C TYR A 43 28.08 2.42 22.37
N ARG A 44 28.64 3.64 22.38
CA ARG A 44 27.90 4.86 22.01
C ARG A 44 27.44 4.82 20.56
N GLY A 45 28.29 4.33 19.64
CA GLY A 45 27.91 4.11 18.24
C GLY A 45 26.77 3.10 18.11
N LEU A 46 26.85 1.95 18.79
CA LEU A 46 25.81 0.93 18.78
C LEU A 46 24.48 1.43 19.40
N ALA A 47 24.54 2.25 20.45
CA ALA A 47 23.34 2.82 21.07
C ALA A 47 22.64 3.83 20.15
N LEU A 48 23.40 4.65 19.41
CA LEU A 48 22.85 5.58 18.42
C LEU A 48 22.21 4.82 17.25
N ASP A 49 22.89 3.80 16.74
CA ASP A 49 22.36 2.96 15.65
C ASP A 49 21.07 2.25 16.07
N ASN A 50 21.04 1.70 17.28
CA ASN A 50 19.84 1.05 17.82
C ASN A 50 18.68 2.04 17.97
N HIS A 51 18.95 3.28 18.38
CA HIS A 51 17.93 4.33 18.45
C HIS A 51 17.35 4.64 17.07
N PHE A 52 18.19 4.87 16.05
CA PHE A 52 17.70 5.14 14.69
C PHE A 52 16.93 3.94 14.13
N SER A 53 17.46 2.73 14.29
CA SER A 53 16.79 1.51 13.85
C SER A 53 15.41 1.37 14.48
N SER A 54 15.30 1.54 15.80
CA SER A 54 14.02 1.43 16.52
C SER A 54 13.00 2.49 16.09
N GLN A 55 13.44 3.74 15.87
CA GLN A 55 12.56 4.81 15.42
C GLN A 55 12.09 4.60 13.96
N ILE A 56 13.00 4.17 13.08
CA ILE A 56 12.66 3.85 11.69
C ILE A 56 11.67 2.68 11.66
N GLU A 57 11.90 1.62 12.43
CA GLU A 57 11.04 0.45 12.51
C GLU A 57 9.63 0.79 13.02
N ALA A 58 9.52 1.55 14.11
CA ALA A 58 8.22 1.96 14.66
C ALA A 58 7.41 2.81 13.67
N ASN A 59 8.06 3.75 12.97
CA ASN A 59 7.40 4.54 11.95
C ASN A 59 7.10 3.71 10.69
N LEU A 60 7.94 2.73 10.34
CA LEU A 60 7.68 1.80 9.24
C LEU A 60 6.40 0.99 9.48
N LEU A 61 6.24 0.43 10.67
CA LEU A 61 5.01 -0.26 11.06
C LEU A 61 3.79 0.67 11.00
N SER A 62 3.97 1.94 11.39
CA SER A 62 2.92 2.95 11.33
C SER A 62 2.51 3.28 9.90
N ILE A 63 3.45 3.45 8.97
CA ILE A 63 3.11 3.68 7.56
C ILE A 63 2.45 2.45 6.91
N GLN A 64 2.88 1.24 7.26
CA GLN A 64 2.26 0.00 6.77
C GLN A 64 0.81 -0.13 7.26
N LEU A 65 0.56 0.21 8.52
CA LEU A 65 -0.79 0.23 9.08
C LEU A 65 -1.67 1.26 8.36
N ASN A 66 -1.19 2.51 8.24
CA ASN A 66 -1.93 3.57 7.55
C ASN A 66 -2.17 3.24 6.07
N ALA A 67 -1.22 2.61 5.39
CA ALA A 67 -1.40 2.15 4.01
C ALA A 67 -2.53 1.10 3.92
N LYS A 68 -2.55 0.13 4.85
CA LYS A 68 -3.62 -0.87 4.93
C LYS A 68 -4.97 -0.26 5.27
N GLU A 69 -5.01 0.69 6.20
CA GLU A 69 -6.24 1.43 6.55
C GLU A 69 -6.77 2.22 5.35
N PHE A 70 -5.88 2.89 4.60
CA PHE A 70 -6.25 3.58 3.38
C PHE A 70 -6.83 2.62 2.33
N LEU A 71 -6.25 1.44 2.13
CA LEU A 71 -6.78 0.46 1.17
C LEU A 71 -8.21 -0.02 1.54
N VAL A 72 -8.53 -0.07 2.83
CA VAL A 72 -9.86 -0.47 3.32
C VAL A 72 -10.84 0.70 3.30
N SER A 73 -10.42 1.88 3.77
CA SER A 73 -11.29 3.03 4.04
C SER A 73 -11.38 4.00 2.85
N SER A 74 -10.31 4.05 2.05
CA SER A 74 -10.04 5.04 0.99
C SER A 74 -10.15 6.50 1.47
N LYS A 75 -9.82 6.78 2.74
CA LYS A 75 -9.87 8.10 3.35
C LYS A 75 -8.53 8.83 3.26
N ASP A 76 -8.57 10.10 2.87
CA ASP A 76 -7.37 10.96 2.80
C ASP A 76 -6.67 11.15 4.15
N GLN A 77 -7.39 10.99 5.26
CA GLN A 77 -6.80 11.05 6.59
C GLN A 77 -5.68 10.02 6.75
N ASP A 78 -5.88 8.78 6.28
CA ASP A 78 -4.88 7.71 6.39
C ASP A 78 -3.63 8.03 5.55
N VAL A 79 -3.82 8.71 4.41
CA VAL A 79 -2.71 9.25 3.60
C VAL A 79 -1.95 10.36 4.31
N GLN A 80 -2.63 11.20 5.10
CA GLN A 80 -2.00 12.25 5.90
C GLN A 80 -1.19 11.66 7.05
N GLU A 81 -1.75 10.69 7.77
CA GLU A 81 -1.06 9.93 8.84
C GLU A 81 0.19 9.24 8.28
N TYR A 82 0.04 8.55 7.14
CA TYR A 82 1.13 7.94 6.39
C TYR A 82 2.26 8.94 6.10
N LYS A 83 1.94 10.09 5.52
CA LYS A 83 2.93 11.12 5.14
C LYS A 83 3.69 11.63 6.36
N ARG A 84 3.02 11.82 7.50
CA ARG A 84 3.68 12.27 8.73
C ARG A 84 4.72 11.26 9.22
N HIS A 85 4.39 9.98 9.28
CA HIS A 85 5.34 8.95 9.70
C HIS A 85 6.48 8.78 8.69
N LEU A 86 6.17 8.91 7.40
CA LEU A 86 7.18 8.90 6.35
C LEU A 86 8.18 10.06 6.50
N GLU A 87 7.72 11.27 6.85
CA GLU A 87 8.60 12.41 7.15
C GLU A 87 9.51 12.13 8.36
N GLN A 88 9.00 11.46 9.40
CA GLN A 88 9.83 11.03 10.54
C GLN A 88 10.92 10.05 10.11
N ILE A 89 10.59 9.05 9.29
CA ILE A 89 11.56 8.08 8.75
C ILE A 89 12.68 8.81 7.99
N HIS A 90 12.32 9.73 7.09
CA HIS A 90 13.30 10.53 6.35
C HIS A 90 14.20 11.34 7.30
N GLY A 91 13.61 11.96 8.33
CA GLY A 91 14.37 12.70 9.35
C GLY A 91 15.37 11.83 10.11
N PHE A 92 15.00 10.60 10.47
CA PHE A 92 15.91 9.66 11.13
C PHE A 92 16.96 9.09 10.18
N LEU A 93 16.61 8.80 8.92
CA LEU A 93 17.55 8.34 7.90
C LEU A 93 18.61 9.41 7.61
N GLU A 94 18.23 10.68 7.49
CA GLU A 94 19.19 11.78 7.29
C GLU A 94 20.15 11.94 8.47
N GLN A 95 19.68 11.73 9.70
CA GLN A 95 20.55 11.71 10.88
C GLN A 95 21.47 10.49 10.87
N ALA A 96 20.95 9.31 10.56
CA ALA A 96 21.72 8.08 10.46
C ALA A 96 22.83 8.18 9.40
N LYS A 97 22.55 8.72 8.21
CA LYS A 97 23.55 8.95 7.15
C LYS A 97 24.71 9.83 7.60
N ARG A 98 24.48 10.79 8.51
CA ARG A 98 25.52 11.69 9.03
C ARG A 98 26.32 11.08 10.18
N LEU A 99 25.68 10.26 11.01
CA LEU A 99 26.26 9.79 12.28
C LEU A 99 26.81 8.36 12.21
N VAL A 100 26.30 7.52 11.31
CA VAL A 100 26.77 6.15 11.09
C VAL A 100 27.98 6.18 10.16
N GLN A 101 29.18 6.04 10.74
CA GLN A 101 30.46 6.18 10.01
C GLN A 101 31.06 4.84 9.56
N GLN A 102 30.63 3.71 10.14
CA GLN A 102 31.17 2.40 9.76
C GLN A 102 30.63 1.98 8.38
N PRO A 103 31.50 1.63 7.41
CA PRO A 103 31.09 1.42 6.01
C PRO A 103 29.97 0.40 5.81
N GLU A 104 30.03 -0.74 6.50
CA GLU A 104 29.01 -1.80 6.39
C GLU A 104 27.63 -1.32 6.86
N ARG A 105 27.59 -0.56 7.96
CA ARG A 105 26.34 -0.02 8.51
C ARG A 105 25.80 1.15 7.70
N ALA A 106 26.68 2.01 7.19
CA ALA A 106 26.31 3.08 6.27
C ALA A 106 25.67 2.55 4.98
N ALA A 107 26.19 1.44 4.43
CA ALA A 107 25.60 0.77 3.28
C ALA A 107 24.18 0.24 3.56
N LEU A 108 23.92 -0.26 4.77
CA LEU A 108 22.56 -0.67 5.19
C LEU A 108 21.61 0.53 5.27
N VAL A 109 22.05 1.65 5.85
CA VAL A 109 21.23 2.89 5.91
C VAL A 109 20.88 3.36 4.49
N GLN A 110 21.84 3.34 3.57
CA GLN A 110 21.60 3.69 2.17
C GLN A 110 20.60 2.73 1.49
N LYS A 111 20.68 1.43 1.79
CA LYS A 111 19.72 0.45 1.27
C LYS A 111 18.31 0.73 1.79
N VAL A 112 18.15 0.99 3.10
CA VAL A 112 16.84 1.34 3.67
C VAL A 112 16.27 2.60 3.01
N ASP A 113 17.09 3.62 2.80
CA ASP A 113 16.69 4.85 2.11
C ASP A 113 16.15 4.60 0.68
N GLN A 114 16.82 3.72 -0.07
CA GLN A 114 16.39 3.32 -1.42
C GLN A 114 15.07 2.54 -1.40
N GLU A 115 14.92 1.55 -0.52
CA GLU A 115 13.68 0.77 -0.40
C GLU A 115 12.52 1.65 0.08
N MET A 116 12.78 2.59 0.99
CA MET A 116 11.78 3.56 1.45
C MET A 116 11.29 4.49 0.34
N ALA A 117 12.19 4.97 -0.53
CA ALA A 117 11.81 5.76 -1.69
C ALA A 117 10.94 4.95 -2.69
N ARG A 118 11.27 3.66 -2.86
CA ARG A 118 10.50 2.73 -3.69
C ARG A 118 9.10 2.52 -3.13
N TYR A 119 9.00 2.26 -1.83
CA TYR A 119 7.75 2.09 -1.11
C TYR A 119 6.87 3.36 -1.18
N GLN A 120 7.46 4.54 -0.96
CA GLN A 120 6.76 5.82 -1.10
C GLN A 120 6.19 6.02 -2.50
N THR A 121 6.97 5.71 -3.53
CA THR A 121 6.55 5.84 -4.93
C THR A 121 5.37 4.94 -5.22
N ALA A 122 5.46 3.66 -4.85
CA ALA A 122 4.39 2.69 -5.04
C ALA A 122 3.11 3.07 -4.27
N PHE A 123 3.23 3.50 -3.01
CA PHE A 123 2.06 3.93 -2.24
C PHE A 123 1.41 5.19 -2.84
N THR A 124 2.21 6.13 -3.34
CA THR A 124 1.68 7.33 -4.02
C THR A 124 0.89 6.95 -5.26
N GLU A 125 1.37 5.98 -6.04
CA GLU A 125 0.66 5.46 -7.21
C GLU A 125 -0.64 4.73 -6.82
N VAL A 126 -0.61 3.91 -5.77
CA VAL A 126 -1.80 3.27 -5.20
C VAL A 126 -2.85 4.30 -4.79
N VAL A 127 -2.46 5.39 -4.12
CA VAL A 127 -3.38 6.48 -3.74
C VAL A 127 -4.06 7.08 -4.98
N GLN A 128 -3.30 7.34 -6.05
CA GLN A 128 -3.85 7.85 -7.30
C GLN A 128 -4.84 6.87 -7.95
N LEU A 129 -4.50 5.58 -7.98
CA LEU A 129 -5.35 4.54 -8.54
C LEU A 129 -6.64 4.36 -7.74
N VAL A 130 -6.57 4.38 -6.40
CA VAL A 130 -7.74 4.29 -5.52
C VAL A 130 -8.69 5.47 -5.75
N HIS A 131 -8.17 6.70 -5.82
CA HIS A 131 -9.00 7.86 -6.15
C HIS A 131 -9.59 7.78 -7.55
N ARG A 132 -8.81 7.34 -8.55
CA ARG A 132 -9.29 7.13 -9.91
C ARG A 132 -10.42 6.11 -9.93
N ARG A 133 -10.28 5.00 -9.19
CA ARG A 133 -11.31 3.97 -9.02
C ARG A 133 -12.59 4.56 -8.44
N GLN A 134 -12.50 5.36 -7.38
CA GLN A 134 -13.66 6.05 -6.77
C GLN A 134 -14.37 6.99 -7.74
N GLN A 135 -13.60 7.77 -8.53
CA GLN A 135 -14.14 8.68 -9.54
C GLN A 135 -14.87 7.94 -10.66
N ILE A 136 -14.30 6.83 -11.16
CA ILE A 136 -14.92 5.99 -12.18
C ILE A 136 -16.22 5.38 -11.64
N LEU A 137 -16.18 4.84 -10.42
CA LEU A 137 -17.32 4.20 -9.77
C LEU A 137 -18.50 5.19 -9.61
N SER A 138 -18.27 6.28 -8.88
CA SER A 138 -19.32 7.25 -8.51
C SER A 138 -19.73 8.17 -9.67
N GLY A 139 -18.76 8.55 -10.52
CA GLY A 139 -18.99 9.53 -11.59
C GLY A 139 -19.60 8.93 -12.85
N GLN A 140 -19.41 7.63 -13.11
CA GLN A 140 -19.78 7.01 -14.38
C GLN A 140 -20.49 5.67 -14.20
N LEU A 141 -19.92 4.73 -13.44
CA LEU A 141 -20.49 3.39 -13.32
C LEU A 141 -21.86 3.42 -12.63
N GLU A 142 -21.98 4.09 -11.48
CA GLU A 142 -23.21 4.20 -10.70
C GLU A 142 -24.33 4.95 -11.46
N PRO A 143 -24.11 6.13 -12.09
CA PRO A 143 -25.12 6.81 -12.88
C PRO A 143 -25.65 5.97 -14.05
N ASN A 144 -24.77 5.29 -14.80
CA ASN A 144 -25.19 4.43 -15.90
C ASN A 144 -25.94 3.19 -15.38
N GLY A 145 -25.50 2.62 -14.25
CA GLY A 145 -26.23 1.55 -13.57
C GLY A 145 -27.64 1.96 -13.13
N LEU A 146 -27.80 3.20 -12.65
CA LEU A 146 -29.10 3.78 -12.29
C LEU A 146 -29.97 4.03 -13.52
N ALA A 147 -29.40 4.59 -14.59
CA ALA A 147 -30.10 4.85 -15.85
C ALA A 147 -30.66 3.55 -16.44
N MET A 148 -29.84 2.50 -16.52
CA MET A 148 -30.28 1.19 -16.98
C MET A 148 -31.43 0.62 -16.15
N ARG A 149 -31.31 0.65 -14.81
CA ARG A 149 -32.36 0.16 -13.89
C ARG A 149 -33.67 0.92 -14.08
N LYS A 150 -33.63 2.26 -14.20
CA LYS A 150 -34.82 3.09 -14.39
C LYS A 150 -35.50 2.76 -15.72
N ALA A 151 -34.76 2.75 -16.82
CA ALA A 151 -35.29 2.46 -18.15
C ALA A 151 -35.98 1.09 -18.21
N ILE A 152 -35.33 0.03 -17.71
CA ILE A 152 -35.94 -1.31 -17.62
C ILE A 152 -37.24 -1.29 -16.79
N THR A 153 -37.23 -0.60 -15.64
CA THR A 153 -38.41 -0.53 -14.76
C THR A 153 -39.59 0.14 -15.46
N GLU A 154 -39.33 1.26 -16.14
CA GLU A 154 -40.35 2.03 -16.86
C GLU A 154 -40.91 1.25 -18.07
N ILE A 155 -40.05 0.51 -18.79
CA ILE A 155 -40.50 -0.38 -19.87
C ILE A 155 -41.43 -1.49 -19.31
N ILE A 156 -41.05 -2.15 -18.22
CA ILE A 156 -41.87 -3.19 -17.59
C ILE A 156 -43.22 -2.64 -17.14
N GLN A 157 -43.23 -1.48 -16.47
CA GLN A 157 -44.47 -0.86 -15.98
C GLN A 157 -45.39 -0.44 -17.13
N SER A 158 -44.86 0.16 -18.19
CA SER A 158 -45.62 0.52 -19.38
C SER A 158 -46.16 -0.72 -20.11
N ALA A 159 -45.34 -1.75 -20.27
CA ALA A 159 -45.75 -3.00 -20.91
C ALA A 159 -46.86 -3.70 -20.12
N TYR A 160 -46.74 -3.74 -18.79
CA TYR A 160 -47.75 -4.31 -17.93
C TYR A 160 -49.09 -3.55 -18.00
N ALA A 161 -49.04 -2.21 -17.97
CA ALA A 161 -50.23 -1.37 -18.07
C ALA A 161 -51.01 -1.59 -19.38
N ASP A 162 -50.27 -1.82 -20.48
CA ASP A 162 -50.83 -2.10 -21.80
C ASP A 162 -51.16 -3.60 -22.02
N GLN A 163 -51.00 -4.44 -20.99
CA GLN A 163 -51.18 -5.90 -21.06
C GLN A 163 -50.29 -6.60 -22.10
N ASP A 164 -49.15 -5.99 -22.43
CA ASP A 164 -48.15 -6.52 -23.35
C ASP A 164 -47.25 -7.53 -22.62
N LEU A 165 -47.70 -8.79 -22.60
CA LEU A 165 -47.04 -9.88 -21.89
C LEU A 165 -45.65 -10.18 -22.45
N GLU A 166 -45.47 -10.08 -23.77
CA GLU A 166 -44.22 -10.39 -24.44
C GLU A 166 -43.13 -9.37 -24.06
N ALA A 167 -43.44 -8.08 -24.19
CA ALA A 167 -42.55 -7.01 -23.76
C ALA A 167 -42.24 -7.08 -22.25
N THR A 168 -43.25 -7.39 -21.43
CA THR A 168 -43.08 -7.55 -19.97
C THR A 168 -42.13 -8.71 -19.66
N TYR A 169 -42.30 -9.86 -20.30
CA TYR A 169 -41.48 -11.06 -20.07
C TYR A 169 -40.02 -10.85 -20.46
N TYR A 170 -39.75 -10.40 -21.69
CA TYR A 170 -38.38 -10.23 -22.16
C TYR A 170 -37.63 -9.11 -21.42
N THR A 171 -38.33 -8.02 -21.08
CA THR A 171 -37.71 -6.94 -20.28
C THR A 171 -37.43 -7.39 -18.85
N SER A 172 -38.29 -8.22 -18.24
CA SER A 172 -38.04 -8.79 -16.90
C SER A 172 -36.84 -9.74 -16.91
N ARG A 173 -36.66 -10.55 -17.96
CA ARG A 173 -35.46 -11.38 -18.12
C ARG A 173 -34.20 -10.52 -18.28
N ALA A 174 -34.27 -9.43 -19.03
CA ALA A 174 -33.17 -8.48 -19.13
C ALA A 174 -32.81 -7.85 -17.78
N GLN A 175 -33.82 -7.54 -16.94
CA GLN A 175 -33.60 -7.04 -15.58
C GLN A 175 -32.81 -8.04 -14.73
N GLU A 176 -33.19 -9.32 -14.75
CA GLU A 176 -32.52 -10.37 -14.00
C GLU A 176 -31.04 -10.49 -14.43
N GLN A 177 -30.77 -10.57 -15.73
CA GLN A 177 -29.40 -10.67 -16.26
C GLN A 177 -28.57 -9.42 -15.91
N LEU A 178 -29.17 -8.22 -16.00
CA LEU A 178 -28.51 -6.98 -15.61
C LEU A 178 -28.13 -7.01 -14.12
N LEU A 179 -29.04 -7.41 -13.24
CA LEU A 179 -28.77 -7.46 -11.79
C LEU A 179 -27.70 -8.50 -11.46
N LEU A 180 -27.71 -9.65 -12.14
CA LEU A 180 -26.69 -10.68 -11.99
C LEU A 180 -25.31 -10.16 -12.43
N GLY A 181 -25.23 -9.51 -13.59
CA GLY A 181 -23.98 -8.88 -14.03
C GLY A 181 -23.48 -7.82 -13.03
N ARG A 182 -24.37 -6.96 -12.52
CA ARG A 182 -24.00 -5.92 -11.54
C ARG A 182 -23.53 -6.52 -10.22
N LEU A 183 -24.12 -7.63 -9.79
CA LEU A 183 -23.68 -8.38 -8.62
C LEU A 183 -22.23 -8.85 -8.79
N TYR A 184 -21.90 -9.47 -9.92
CA TYR A 184 -20.54 -9.97 -10.15
C TYR A 184 -19.50 -8.85 -10.31
N VAL A 185 -19.88 -7.70 -10.89
CA VAL A 185 -19.03 -6.50 -10.85
C VAL A 185 -18.71 -6.12 -9.41
N LEU A 186 -19.71 -6.02 -8.54
CA LEU A 186 -19.49 -5.68 -7.14
C LEU A 186 -18.70 -6.75 -6.38
N LYS A 187 -18.94 -8.04 -6.68
CA LYS A 187 -18.16 -9.14 -6.09
C LYS A 187 -16.69 -9.00 -6.44
N TYR A 188 -16.35 -8.82 -7.71
CA TYR A 188 -14.95 -8.66 -8.12
C TYR A 188 -14.29 -7.45 -7.47
N LEU A 189 -14.99 -6.30 -7.36
CA LEU A 189 -14.44 -5.11 -6.70
C LEU A 189 -14.12 -5.32 -5.21
N ASN A 190 -14.72 -6.33 -4.58
CA ASN A 190 -14.51 -6.66 -3.18
C ASN A 190 -13.60 -7.90 -2.98
N SER A 191 -13.72 -8.92 -3.84
CA SER A 191 -13.00 -10.18 -3.74
C SER A 191 -11.67 -10.18 -4.48
N HIS A 192 -11.55 -9.37 -5.54
CA HIS A 192 -10.44 -9.37 -6.50
C HIS A 192 -10.20 -10.72 -7.21
N HIS A 193 -11.13 -11.67 -7.11
CA HIS A 193 -11.00 -12.97 -7.75
C HIS A 193 -11.35 -12.90 -9.24
N HIS A 194 -10.47 -13.40 -10.10
CA HIS A 194 -10.68 -13.40 -11.56
C HIS A 194 -11.94 -14.16 -11.99
N GLU A 195 -12.39 -15.18 -11.24
CA GLU A 195 -13.65 -15.88 -11.51
C GLU A 195 -14.87 -14.94 -11.46
N ASP A 196 -14.87 -13.96 -10.54
CA ASP A 196 -15.94 -12.97 -10.45
C ASP A 196 -15.88 -11.96 -11.61
N LEU A 197 -14.67 -11.63 -12.09
CA LEU A 197 -14.46 -10.79 -13.28
C LEU A 197 -14.96 -11.49 -14.54
N ASP A 198 -14.56 -12.74 -14.76
CA ASP A 198 -14.98 -13.54 -15.91
C ASP A 198 -16.50 -13.66 -15.95
N ARG A 199 -17.11 -13.89 -14.78
CA ARG A 199 -18.56 -13.95 -14.68
C ARG A 199 -19.21 -12.59 -14.93
N ALA A 200 -18.66 -11.49 -14.41
CA ALA A 200 -19.18 -10.15 -14.68
C ALA A 200 -19.17 -9.84 -16.19
N LEU A 201 -18.07 -10.16 -16.88
CA LEU A 201 -17.94 -9.98 -18.33
C LEU A 201 -18.93 -10.85 -19.09
N LEU A 202 -19.07 -12.13 -18.74
CA LEU A 202 -20.03 -13.03 -19.37
C LEU A 202 -21.47 -12.49 -19.27
N GLU A 203 -21.87 -12.08 -18.07
CA GLU A 203 -23.23 -11.58 -17.85
C GLU A 203 -23.47 -10.26 -18.58
N MET A 204 -22.55 -9.29 -18.43
CA MET A 204 -22.71 -7.95 -18.97
C MET A 204 -22.53 -7.88 -20.49
N GLU A 205 -21.65 -8.69 -21.08
CA GLU A 205 -21.35 -8.61 -22.52
C GLU A 205 -22.09 -9.65 -23.34
N ALA A 206 -22.27 -10.88 -22.84
CA ALA A 206 -22.95 -11.91 -23.62
C ALA A 206 -24.44 -11.96 -23.27
N ASN A 207 -24.78 -12.13 -21.99
CA ASN A 207 -26.15 -12.42 -21.59
C ASN A 207 -27.07 -11.20 -21.65
N VAL A 208 -26.61 -10.02 -21.22
CA VAL A 208 -27.39 -8.79 -21.38
C VAL A 208 -27.54 -8.40 -22.86
N ASN A 209 -26.53 -8.62 -23.70
CA ASN A 209 -26.69 -8.36 -25.14
C ASN A 209 -27.68 -9.33 -25.81
N LYS A 210 -27.72 -10.59 -25.36
CA LYS A 210 -28.74 -11.54 -25.80
C LYS A 210 -30.15 -11.07 -25.41
N THR A 211 -30.36 -10.65 -24.17
CA THR A 211 -31.69 -10.15 -23.74
C THR A 211 -32.05 -8.83 -24.42
N LYS A 212 -31.08 -7.99 -24.77
CA LYS A 212 -31.30 -6.80 -25.61
C LYS A 212 -31.86 -7.15 -26.99
N GLN A 213 -31.35 -8.19 -27.64
CA GLN A 213 -31.89 -8.66 -28.92
C GLN A 213 -33.33 -9.16 -28.79
N GLU A 214 -33.62 -9.90 -27.71
CA GLU A 214 -34.99 -10.37 -27.41
C GLU A 214 -35.96 -9.19 -27.16
N MET A 215 -35.51 -8.19 -26.39
CA MET A 215 -36.27 -6.95 -26.17
C MET A 215 -36.48 -6.15 -27.45
N ASP A 216 -35.45 -6.05 -28.31
CA ASP A 216 -35.54 -5.30 -29.57
C ASP A 216 -36.64 -5.86 -30.48
N ALA A 217 -36.80 -7.19 -30.53
CA ALA A 217 -37.86 -7.85 -31.27
C ALA A 217 -39.26 -7.64 -30.65
N ALA A 218 -39.35 -7.66 -29.32
CA ALA A 218 -40.62 -7.59 -28.60
C ALA A 218 -41.17 -6.16 -28.41
N LEU A 219 -40.30 -5.14 -28.39
CA LEU A 219 -40.71 -3.76 -28.12
C LEU A 219 -41.13 -3.05 -29.42
N GLN A 220 -42.43 -2.78 -29.56
CA GLN A 220 -42.98 -2.03 -30.71
C GLN A 220 -43.41 -0.60 -30.35
N ASN A 221 -43.80 -0.37 -29.09
CA ASN A 221 -44.28 0.94 -28.62
C ASN A 221 -43.17 2.02 -28.72
N PRO A 222 -43.41 3.19 -29.36
CA PRO A 222 -42.38 4.21 -29.57
C PRO A 222 -41.73 4.74 -28.29
N GLN A 223 -42.49 4.89 -27.20
CA GLN A 223 -41.96 5.32 -25.91
C GLN A 223 -41.03 4.24 -25.32
N ARG A 224 -41.42 2.97 -25.40
CA ARG A 224 -40.58 1.86 -24.92
C ARG A 224 -39.34 1.66 -25.79
N ARG A 225 -39.42 1.90 -27.10
CA ARG A 225 -38.24 1.95 -27.99
C ARG A 225 -37.27 3.05 -27.58
N ALA A 226 -37.76 4.23 -27.23
CA ALA A 226 -36.91 5.33 -26.75
C ALA A 226 -36.23 4.98 -25.41
N LEU A 227 -36.97 4.38 -24.47
CA LEU A 227 -36.41 3.88 -23.21
C LEU A 227 -35.38 2.75 -23.44
N PHE A 228 -35.64 1.87 -24.41
CA PHE A 228 -34.70 0.81 -24.78
C PHE A 228 -33.40 1.38 -25.35
N ALA A 229 -33.47 2.41 -26.20
CA ALA A 229 -32.27 3.09 -26.69
C ALA A 229 -31.47 3.77 -25.56
N GLN A 230 -32.15 4.35 -24.56
CA GLN A 230 -31.47 4.89 -23.36
C GLN A 230 -30.80 3.78 -22.55
N PHE A 231 -31.48 2.65 -22.37
CA PHE A 231 -30.92 1.46 -21.71
C PHE A 231 -29.68 0.94 -22.46
N ASP A 232 -29.77 0.78 -23.78
CA ASP A 232 -28.69 0.28 -24.63
C ASP A 232 -27.45 1.19 -24.60
N GLN A 233 -27.67 2.51 -24.68
CA GLN A 233 -26.59 3.49 -24.57
C GLN A 233 -25.94 3.44 -23.19
N ALA A 234 -26.74 3.43 -22.12
CA ALA A 234 -26.23 3.36 -20.75
C ALA A 234 -25.50 2.04 -20.47
N HIS A 235 -25.97 0.92 -21.04
CA HIS A 235 -25.33 -0.39 -20.95
C HIS A 235 -23.98 -0.42 -21.67
N THR A 236 -23.93 0.07 -22.90
CA THR A 236 -22.68 0.18 -23.67
C THR A 236 -21.64 1.02 -22.92
N THR A 237 -22.04 2.17 -22.38
CA THR A 237 -21.16 3.00 -21.56
C THR A 237 -20.77 2.29 -20.27
N TYR A 238 -21.70 1.64 -19.57
CA TYR A 238 -21.42 0.89 -18.34
C TYR A 238 -20.37 -0.20 -18.58
N VAL A 239 -20.49 -0.99 -19.65
CA VAL A 239 -19.55 -2.06 -19.98
C VAL A 239 -18.14 -1.51 -20.25
N ALA A 240 -18.02 -0.41 -21.00
CA ALA A 240 -16.72 0.22 -21.24
C ALA A 240 -16.08 0.69 -19.92
N ILE A 241 -16.83 1.41 -19.09
CA ILE A 241 -16.37 1.93 -17.80
C ILE A 241 -16.04 0.82 -16.80
N MET A 242 -16.80 -0.28 -16.82
CA MET A 242 -16.52 -1.47 -16.03
C MET A 242 -15.15 -2.08 -16.39
N LYS A 243 -14.80 -2.16 -17.68
CA LYS A 243 -13.49 -2.66 -18.12
C LYS A 243 -12.35 -1.76 -17.66
N ASP A 244 -12.52 -0.44 -17.80
CA ASP A 244 -11.54 0.54 -17.29
C ASP A 244 -11.35 0.39 -15.78
N LEU A 245 -12.45 0.19 -15.04
CA LEU A 245 -12.42 -0.04 -13.60
C LEU A 245 -11.67 -1.32 -13.22
N PHE A 246 -11.84 -2.39 -13.99
CA PHE A 246 -11.11 -3.65 -13.79
C PHE A 246 -9.62 -3.46 -14.03
N GLN A 247 -9.22 -2.77 -15.10
CA GLN A 247 -7.82 -2.48 -15.36
C GLN A 247 -7.17 -1.68 -14.24
N VAL A 248 -7.83 -0.64 -13.74
CA VAL A 248 -7.34 0.16 -12.59
C VAL A 248 -7.21 -0.70 -11.33
N THR A 249 -8.14 -1.63 -11.12
CA THR A 249 -8.12 -2.54 -9.96
C THR A 249 -6.95 -3.52 -10.04
N GLU A 250 -6.68 -4.11 -11.21
CA GLU A 250 -5.53 -5.00 -11.43
C GLU A 250 -4.19 -4.26 -11.26
N GLN A 251 -4.08 -3.04 -11.77
CA GLN A 251 -2.89 -2.20 -11.57
C GLN A 251 -2.63 -1.95 -10.08
N CYS A 252 -3.68 -1.64 -9.32
CA CYS A 252 -3.58 -1.43 -7.88
C CYS A 252 -3.15 -2.71 -7.16
N ASN A 253 -3.76 -3.86 -7.48
CA ASN A 253 -3.42 -5.15 -6.89
C ASN A 253 -1.97 -5.55 -7.15
N SER A 254 -1.49 -5.33 -8.38
CA SER A 254 -0.10 -5.60 -8.75
C SER A 254 0.91 -4.79 -7.93
N LEU A 255 0.63 -3.50 -7.67
CA LEU A 255 1.51 -2.67 -6.84
C LEU A 255 1.51 -3.13 -5.38
N ILE A 256 0.36 -3.54 -4.87
CA ILE A 256 0.23 -4.06 -3.51
C ILE A 256 1.02 -5.36 -3.36
N GLU A 257 0.84 -6.34 -4.25
CA GLU A 257 1.50 -7.65 -4.13
C GLU A 257 3.02 -7.60 -4.33
N ASN A 258 3.53 -6.69 -5.17
CA ASN A 258 4.93 -6.67 -5.55
C ASN A 258 5.80 -5.69 -4.74
N VAL A 259 5.21 -4.71 -4.06
CA VAL A 259 5.96 -3.61 -3.43
C VAL A 259 5.55 -3.31 -1.99
N LEU A 260 4.25 -3.42 -1.64
CA LEU A 260 3.72 -2.98 -0.34
C LEU A 260 3.54 -4.13 0.65
#